data_AF-C5I8L1-F1
#
_entry.id   AF-C5I8L1-F1
#
_cell.length_a   1.000
_cell.length_b   1.000
_cell.length_c   1.000
_cell.angle_alpha   90.00
_cell.angle_beta   90.00
_cell.angle_gamma   90.00
#
_symmetry.space_group_name_H-M   'P 1'
#
loop_
_entity.id
_entity.type
_entity.pdbx_description
1 polymer ?
#
loop_
_entity_poly.entity_id
_entity_poly.type
_entity_poly.pdbx_seq_one_letter_code
_entity_poly.pdbx_strand_id
1 'polypeptide(L)'
;LFCEKIFGPSKDWECHCGKYKRVRHRGIVCERCGVEVTESRVRRHRMGFIKLAAPVSHVWYLKGIPSYVAILLDMPLRDVEQIVYFNCYVVLDAGDHKDLKYKQLLTEDEWLEIEDEIYAEDSEIENEPVVGIGAEALKQLLEDLQLNAVAEQLREEIAGSKGQKRAKLIKRLRVIDNFIATNARPEWMVLDAIPVIPPDLRPMVQLDGGRFATSDLNDLYRRVINRNNRLARLQEILAPEIIVRNEKRMLQEAVDALIDNGRRGRTVVGANNRPLKSLS
;
A
#
# COMPACT_ATOMS: atom_id res chain seq x y z
N LEU A 1 -9.52 -11.53 -12.44
CA LEU A 1 -10.42 -10.35 -12.40
C LEU A 1 -11.90 -10.66 -12.68
N PHE A 2 -12.26 -11.64 -13.51
CA PHE A 2 -13.68 -12.01 -13.78
C PHE A 2 -14.02 -13.46 -13.42
N CYS A 3 -13.21 -14.08 -12.55
CA CYS A 3 -13.33 -15.49 -12.18
C CYS A 3 -14.67 -15.79 -11.51
N GLU A 4 -15.44 -16.71 -12.08
CA GLU A 4 -16.75 -17.11 -11.54
C GLU A 4 -16.65 -17.84 -10.20
N LYS A 5 -15.53 -18.52 -9.93
CA LYS A 5 -15.28 -19.16 -8.62
C LYS A 5 -15.21 -18.13 -7.49
N ILE A 6 -14.64 -16.96 -7.75
CA ILE A 6 -14.47 -15.89 -6.75
C ILE A 6 -15.74 -15.04 -6.67
N PHE A 7 -16.22 -14.55 -7.81
CA PHE A 7 -17.27 -13.53 -7.85
C PHE A 7 -18.68 -14.11 -7.99
N GLY A 8 -18.84 -15.38 -8.32
CA GLY A 8 -20.12 -16.02 -8.59
C GLY A 8 -20.40 -16.27 -10.08
N PRO A 9 -21.46 -17.03 -10.39
CA PRO A 9 -21.75 -17.52 -11.74
C PRO A 9 -22.20 -16.41 -12.68
N SER A 10 -21.85 -16.52 -13.97
CA SER A 10 -22.27 -15.54 -14.98
C SER A 10 -23.75 -15.67 -15.37
N LYS A 11 -24.38 -16.80 -15.08
CA LYS A 11 -25.79 -17.10 -15.37
C LYS A 11 -26.50 -17.58 -14.11
N ASP A 12 -27.78 -17.27 -14.00
CA ASP A 12 -28.58 -17.68 -12.84
C ASP A 12 -28.69 -19.20 -12.75
N TRP A 13 -28.41 -19.75 -11.57
CA TRP A 13 -28.58 -21.17 -11.26
C TRP A 13 -27.80 -22.11 -12.21
N GLU A 14 -26.68 -21.66 -12.76
CA GLU A 14 -25.84 -22.43 -13.66
C GLU A 14 -24.36 -22.25 -13.31
N CYS A 15 -23.63 -23.34 -13.14
CA CYS A 15 -22.17 -23.29 -12.97
C CYS A 15 -21.47 -23.07 -14.32
N HIS A 16 -20.25 -22.51 -14.30
CA HIS A 16 -19.47 -22.20 -15.51
C HIS A 16 -19.37 -23.35 -16.54
N CYS A 17 -19.14 -24.59 -16.09
CA CYS A 17 -18.97 -25.74 -16.99
C CYS A 17 -20.31 -26.37 -17.45
N GLY A 18 -21.44 -25.92 -16.92
CA GLY A 18 -22.76 -26.44 -17.24
C GLY A 18 -23.11 -27.82 -16.65
N LYS A 19 -22.28 -28.42 -15.78
CA LYS A 19 -22.58 -29.71 -15.09
C LYS A 19 -23.85 -29.59 -14.23
N TYR A 20 -23.92 -28.55 -13.41
CA TYR A 20 -25.09 -28.23 -12.60
C TYR A 20 -25.84 -27.05 -13.20
N LYS A 21 -27.12 -27.28 -13.48
CA LYS A 21 -28.07 -26.29 -14.04
C LYS A 21 -29.41 -26.36 -13.31
N ARG A 22 -30.11 -25.23 -13.26
CA ARG A 22 -31.44 -25.04 -12.65
C ARG A 22 -31.39 -24.93 -11.12
N VAL A 23 -32.45 -24.35 -10.57
CA VAL A 23 -32.62 -24.01 -9.14
C VAL A 23 -32.45 -25.21 -8.20
N ARG A 24 -32.71 -26.44 -8.66
CA ARG A 24 -32.58 -27.66 -7.84
C ARG A 24 -31.18 -27.90 -7.27
N HIS A 25 -30.15 -27.33 -7.88
CA HIS A 25 -28.76 -27.45 -7.43
C HIS A 25 -28.27 -26.22 -6.66
N ARG A 26 -29.20 -25.36 -6.18
CA ARG A 26 -28.90 -24.17 -5.38
C ARG A 26 -27.91 -24.48 -4.23
N GLY A 27 -26.87 -23.67 -4.12
CA GLY A 27 -25.86 -23.76 -3.06
C GLY A 27 -24.82 -24.87 -3.26
N ILE A 28 -24.95 -25.70 -4.29
CA ILE A 28 -23.93 -26.70 -4.63
C ILE A 28 -22.73 -26.02 -5.29
N VAL A 29 -21.53 -26.30 -4.79
CA VAL A 29 -20.27 -25.91 -5.43
C VAL A 29 -19.87 -26.99 -6.43
N CYS A 30 -19.69 -26.61 -7.69
CA CYS A 30 -19.34 -27.58 -8.72
C CYS A 30 -17.93 -28.15 -8.52
N GLU A 31 -17.79 -29.47 -8.44
CA GLU A 31 -16.47 -30.14 -8.31
C GLU A 31 -15.53 -29.87 -9.49
N ARG A 32 -16.07 -29.61 -10.69
CA ARG A 32 -15.28 -29.45 -11.91
C ARG A 32 -14.72 -28.04 -12.09
N CYS A 33 -15.52 -27.01 -11.81
CA CYS A 33 -15.12 -25.60 -12.00
C CYS A 33 -15.02 -24.79 -10.70
N GLY A 34 -15.45 -25.33 -9.56
CA GLY A 34 -15.48 -24.65 -8.26
C GLY A 34 -16.51 -23.53 -8.15
N VAL A 35 -17.39 -23.35 -9.15
CA VAL A 35 -18.41 -22.29 -9.15
C VAL A 35 -19.63 -22.76 -8.36
N GLU A 36 -20.06 -21.93 -7.42
CA GLU A 36 -21.29 -22.09 -6.66
C GLU A 36 -22.51 -21.79 -7.55
N VAL A 37 -23.49 -22.68 -7.52
CA VAL A 37 -24.77 -22.49 -8.22
C VAL A 37 -25.66 -21.56 -7.40
N THR A 38 -25.69 -20.29 -7.80
CA THR A 38 -26.48 -19.22 -7.18
C THR A 38 -26.97 -18.22 -8.24
N GLU A 39 -27.63 -17.15 -7.84
CA GLU A 39 -28.04 -16.06 -8.73
C GLU A 39 -26.82 -15.26 -9.20
N SER A 40 -26.81 -14.84 -10.46
CA SER A 40 -25.73 -14.03 -11.04
C SER A 40 -25.57 -12.66 -10.36
N ARG A 41 -26.65 -12.13 -9.77
CA ARG A 41 -26.66 -10.87 -9.01
C ARG A 41 -25.62 -10.81 -7.89
N VAL A 42 -25.18 -11.95 -7.34
CA VAL A 42 -24.11 -11.97 -6.34
C VAL A 42 -22.81 -11.35 -6.85
N ARG A 43 -22.57 -11.35 -8.17
CA ARG A 43 -21.41 -10.75 -8.84
C ARG A 43 -21.33 -9.24 -8.74
N ARG A 44 -22.41 -8.58 -8.31
CA ARG A 44 -22.42 -7.14 -7.99
C ARG A 44 -21.99 -6.85 -6.54
N HIS A 45 -22.00 -7.86 -5.67
CA HIS A 45 -21.77 -7.69 -4.23
C HIS A 45 -20.52 -8.40 -3.72
N ARG A 46 -20.13 -9.54 -4.31
CA ARG A 46 -18.95 -10.30 -3.88
C ARG A 46 -17.67 -9.55 -4.26
N MET A 47 -16.83 -9.27 -3.27
CA MET A 47 -15.51 -8.67 -3.46
C MET A 47 -14.43 -9.76 -3.49
N GLY A 48 -13.29 -9.44 -4.08
CA GLY A 48 -12.06 -10.21 -3.92
C GLY A 48 -11.00 -9.37 -3.23
N PHE A 49 -9.79 -9.91 -3.07
CA PHE A 49 -8.63 -9.13 -2.68
C PHE A 49 -7.39 -9.61 -3.42
N ILE A 50 -6.38 -8.75 -3.49
CA ILE A 50 -5.03 -9.05 -3.97
C ILE A 50 -4.12 -8.98 -2.76
N LYS A 51 -3.48 -10.09 -2.40
CA LYS A 51 -2.40 -10.10 -1.41
C LYS A 51 -1.15 -9.49 -2.06
N LEU A 52 -0.60 -8.46 -1.44
CA LEU A 52 0.60 -7.80 -1.96
C LEU A 52 1.86 -8.59 -1.55
N ALA A 53 2.86 -8.59 -2.44
CA ALA A 53 4.16 -9.21 -2.21
C ALA A 53 5.08 -8.34 -1.32
N ALA A 54 4.80 -7.04 -1.25
CA ALA A 54 5.39 -6.10 -0.31
C ALA A 54 4.29 -5.12 0.15
N PRO A 55 4.36 -4.59 1.38
CA PRO A 55 3.40 -3.60 1.85
C PRO A 55 3.50 -2.31 1.03
N VAL A 56 2.39 -1.58 0.95
CA VAL A 56 2.26 -0.38 0.11
C VAL A 56 1.57 0.72 0.91
N SER A 57 2.15 1.91 0.96
CA SER A 57 1.56 3.05 1.65
C SER A 57 0.29 3.54 0.93
N HIS A 58 -0.78 3.83 1.67
CA HIS A 58 -2.01 4.30 1.06
C HIS A 58 -1.91 5.81 0.71
N VAL A 59 -2.02 6.13 -0.59
CA VAL A 59 -1.80 7.48 -1.15
C VAL A 59 -2.62 8.59 -0.49
N TRP A 60 -3.85 8.32 -0.03
CA TRP A 60 -4.66 9.33 0.67
C TRP A 60 -4.08 9.79 1.99
N TYR A 61 -3.51 8.89 2.80
CA TYR A 61 -2.92 9.25 4.09
C TYR A 61 -1.52 9.83 3.94
N LEU A 62 -0.80 9.43 2.90
CA LEU A 62 0.51 9.96 2.54
C LEU A 62 0.43 11.36 1.94
N LYS A 63 -0.28 11.52 0.81
CA LYS A 63 -0.33 12.77 0.02
C LYS A 63 -1.61 13.59 0.25
N GLY A 64 -2.40 13.24 1.27
CA GLY A 64 -3.55 14.04 1.69
C GLY A 64 -3.15 15.43 2.17
N ILE A 65 -4.10 16.37 2.11
CA ILE A 65 -3.94 17.69 2.73
C ILE A 65 -4.92 17.74 3.91
N PRO A 66 -4.45 17.61 5.17
CA PRO A 66 -3.07 17.33 5.58
C PRO A 66 -2.66 15.86 5.43
N SER A 67 -1.35 15.58 5.46
CA SER A 67 -0.79 14.22 5.48
C SER A 67 -0.81 13.67 6.90
N TYR A 68 -1.60 12.62 7.13
CA TYR A 68 -1.71 12.00 8.47
C TYR A 68 -0.43 11.29 8.86
N VAL A 69 0.22 10.62 7.90
CA VAL A 69 1.49 9.91 8.12
C VAL A 69 2.59 10.89 8.54
N ALA A 70 2.74 12.01 7.82
CA ALA A 70 3.74 13.02 8.15
C ALA A 70 3.50 13.66 9.53
N ILE A 71 2.24 13.94 9.87
CA ILE A 71 1.87 14.50 11.18
C ILE A 71 2.19 13.52 12.31
N LEU A 72 1.85 12.23 12.15
CA LEU A 72 2.08 11.22 13.18
C LEU A 72 3.57 11.02 13.47
N LEU A 73 4.37 10.90 12.41
CA LEU A 73 5.82 10.70 12.50
C LEU A 73 6.59 11.95 12.91
N ASP A 74 5.95 13.13 12.86
CA ASP A 74 6.56 14.45 12.99
C ASP A 74 7.68 14.74 11.98
N MET A 75 7.51 14.22 10.77
CA MET A 75 8.43 14.41 9.65
C MET A 75 7.81 15.30 8.57
N PRO A 76 8.61 16.09 7.84
CA PRO A 76 8.14 16.76 6.64
C PRO A 76 7.56 15.77 5.61
N LEU A 77 6.52 16.17 4.88
CA LEU A 77 5.92 15.31 3.85
C LEU A 77 6.94 14.87 2.78
N ARG A 78 7.83 15.78 2.37
CA ARG A 78 8.89 15.49 1.39
C ARG A 78 9.78 14.33 1.83
N ASP A 79 10.08 14.26 3.12
CA ASP A 79 10.99 13.29 3.72
C ASP A 79 10.32 11.91 3.76
N VAL A 80 9.05 11.86 4.18
CA VAL A 80 8.24 10.63 4.12
C VAL A 80 8.10 10.13 2.69
N GLU A 81 7.94 11.02 1.71
CA GLU A 81 7.91 10.64 0.29
C GLU A 81 9.24 10.06 -0.20
N GLN A 82 10.39 10.59 0.23
CA GLN A 82 11.70 10.01 -0.13
C GLN A 82 11.82 8.56 0.34
N ILE A 83 11.32 8.26 1.55
CA ILE A 83 11.33 6.90 2.11
C ILE A 83 10.43 5.99 1.29
N VAL A 84 9.16 6.36 1.10
CA VAL A 84 8.15 5.51 0.42
C VAL A 84 8.52 5.21 -1.03
N TYR A 85 9.14 6.15 -1.74
CA TYR A 85 9.52 6.00 -3.14
C TYR A 85 10.96 5.54 -3.37
N PHE A 86 11.60 5.00 -2.33
CA PHE A 86 12.93 4.38 -2.41
C PHE A 86 14.05 5.33 -2.86
N ASN A 87 14.03 6.58 -2.39
CA ASN A 87 15.10 7.55 -2.66
C ASN A 87 16.06 7.71 -1.48
N CYS A 88 15.57 7.57 -0.24
CA CYS A 88 16.38 7.68 0.97
C CYS A 88 15.99 6.56 1.95
N TYR A 89 16.95 6.11 2.73
CA TYR A 89 16.72 5.27 3.89
C TYR A 89 16.26 6.11 5.07
N VAL A 90 15.68 5.45 6.06
CA VAL A 90 15.36 6.00 7.36
C VAL A 90 15.92 5.11 8.45
N VAL A 91 16.53 5.72 9.46
CA VAL A 91 17.03 5.02 10.65
C VAL A 91 15.84 4.57 11.50
N LEU A 92 15.70 3.27 11.66
CA LEU A 92 14.68 2.61 12.49
C LEU A 92 15.23 2.35 13.89
N ASP A 93 16.51 1.96 13.99
CA ASP A 93 17.27 1.88 15.23
C ASP A 93 18.67 2.43 14.97
N ALA A 94 19.15 3.29 15.85
CA ALA A 94 20.49 3.88 15.73
C ALA A 94 21.59 2.93 16.24
N GLY A 95 21.24 1.87 16.97
CA GLY A 95 22.21 0.98 17.60
C GLY A 95 23.18 1.77 18.48
N ASP A 96 24.46 1.39 18.43
CA ASP A 96 25.53 2.06 19.20
C ASP A 96 26.26 3.17 18.40
N HIS A 97 25.78 3.50 17.20
CA HIS A 97 26.42 4.49 16.34
C HIS A 97 26.20 5.91 16.84
N LYS A 98 27.28 6.65 17.11
CA LYS A 98 27.24 7.98 17.76
C LYS A 98 26.54 9.06 16.92
N ASP A 99 26.67 8.98 15.60
CA ASP A 99 26.15 10.01 14.69
C ASP A 99 24.74 9.73 14.14
N LEU A 100 24.19 8.53 14.37
CA LEU A 100 22.87 8.17 13.88
C LEU A 100 21.79 8.54 14.89
N LYS A 101 20.67 9.05 14.37
CA LYS A 101 19.49 9.38 15.17
C LYS A 101 18.27 8.69 14.60
N TYR A 102 17.38 8.25 15.49
CA TYR A 102 16.07 7.72 15.10
C TYR A 102 15.33 8.68 14.15
N LYS A 103 14.76 8.14 13.06
CA LYS A 103 14.09 8.88 11.97
C LYS A 103 14.99 9.81 11.15
N GLN A 104 16.31 9.73 11.29
CA GLN A 104 17.21 10.40 10.38
C GLN A 104 17.10 9.79 8.97
N LEU A 105 17.09 10.66 7.96
CA LEU A 105 17.17 10.25 6.57
C LEU A 105 18.63 10.07 6.18
N LEU A 106 18.90 9.03 5.40
CA LEU A 106 20.21 8.77 4.81
C LEU A 106 20.04 8.58 3.30
N THR A 107 20.90 9.23 2.53
CA THR A 107 21.06 8.95 1.10
C THR A 107 21.76 7.60 0.89
N GLU A 108 21.79 7.13 -0.36
CA GLU A 108 22.46 5.87 -0.67
C GLU A 108 23.97 5.96 -0.40
N ASP A 109 24.60 7.08 -0.76
CA ASP A 109 26.04 7.31 -0.53
C ASP A 109 26.36 7.42 0.97
N GLU A 110 25.58 8.19 1.73
CA GLU A 110 25.76 8.30 3.19
C GLU A 110 25.57 6.96 3.90
N TRP A 111 24.62 6.13 3.45
CA TRP A 111 24.44 4.81 4.03
C TRP A 111 25.63 3.89 3.73
N LEU A 112 26.17 3.93 2.51
CA LEU A 112 27.34 3.13 2.15
C LEU A 112 28.57 3.52 2.97
N GLU A 113 28.80 4.82 3.17
CA GLU A 113 29.91 5.29 4.02
C GLU A 113 29.78 4.79 5.47
N ILE A 114 28.57 4.86 6.03
CA ILE A 114 28.29 4.37 7.39
C ILE A 114 28.40 2.84 7.46
N GLU A 115 27.95 2.13 6.44
CA GLU A 115 28.08 0.67 6.34
C GLU A 115 29.55 0.24 6.32
N ASP A 116 30.39 0.93 5.55
CA ASP A 116 31.85 0.70 5.51
C ASP A 116 32.50 0.97 6.88
N GLU A 117 32.06 1.99 7.63
CA GLU A 117 32.53 2.28 8.98
C GLU A 117 32.12 1.20 9.99
N ILE A 118 30.88 0.68 9.90
CA ILE A 118 30.36 -0.36 10.80
C ILE A 118 31.15 -1.66 10.64
N TYR A 119 31.51 -2.03 9.42
CA TYR A 119 32.22 -3.27 9.10
C TYR A 119 33.74 -3.11 9.02
N ALA A 120 34.30 -1.96 9.40
CA ALA A 120 35.74 -1.77 9.51
C ALA A 120 36.35 -2.69 10.58
N GLU A 121 37.58 -3.15 10.38
CA GLU A 121 38.27 -4.08 11.30
C GLU A 121 38.44 -3.50 12.72
N ASP A 122 38.47 -2.16 12.86
CA ASP A 122 38.61 -1.43 14.12
C ASP A 122 37.25 -0.97 14.72
N SER A 123 36.13 -1.50 14.22
CA SER A 123 34.78 -1.14 14.68
C SER A 123 34.52 -1.55 16.14
N GLU A 124 34.08 -0.60 16.96
CA GLU A 124 33.63 -0.81 18.35
C GLU A 124 32.10 -1.07 18.45
N ILE A 125 31.40 -1.22 17.33
CA ILE A 125 29.94 -1.30 17.29
C ILE A 125 29.49 -2.74 17.59
N GLU A 126 28.86 -2.95 18.75
CA GLU A 126 28.26 -4.25 19.11
C GLU A 126 26.82 -4.38 18.59
N ASN A 127 26.01 -3.32 18.71
CA ASN A 127 24.66 -3.28 18.15
C ASN A 127 24.63 -2.52 16.82
N GLU A 128 24.46 -3.28 15.73
CA GLU A 128 24.33 -2.74 14.38
C GLU A 128 23.08 -1.85 14.24
N PRO A 129 23.21 -0.66 13.61
CA PRO A 129 22.05 0.17 13.33
C PRO A 129 21.12 -0.48 12.30
N VAL A 130 19.82 -0.35 12.54
CA VAL A 130 18.79 -0.86 11.63
C VAL A 130 18.27 0.30 10.80
N VAL A 131 18.50 0.25 9.49
CA VAL A 131 17.92 1.19 8.53
C VAL A 131 16.90 0.48 7.65
N GLY A 132 15.88 1.24 7.24
CA GLY A 132 14.83 0.73 6.37
C GLY A 132 14.55 1.68 5.22
N ILE A 133 13.90 1.15 4.18
CA ILE A 133 13.43 1.95 3.04
C ILE A 133 12.05 1.46 2.58
N GLY A 134 11.30 2.35 1.92
CA GLY A 134 9.99 2.03 1.36
C GLY A 134 8.87 1.99 2.41
N ALA A 135 7.74 1.41 2.00
CA ALA A 135 6.56 1.30 2.86
C ALA A 135 6.74 0.31 4.03
N GLU A 136 7.72 -0.60 3.97
CA GLU A 136 8.07 -1.52 5.07
C GLU A 136 8.64 -0.74 6.25
N ALA A 137 9.64 0.12 6.00
CA ALA A 137 10.20 1.01 7.00
C ALA A 137 9.15 1.96 7.57
N LEU A 138 8.29 2.50 6.71
CA LEU A 138 7.19 3.36 7.15
C LEU A 138 6.23 2.62 8.09
N LYS A 139 5.92 1.36 7.80
CA LYS A 139 5.04 0.53 8.64
C LYS A 139 5.66 0.32 10.01
N GLN A 140 6.94 -0.05 10.08
CA GLN A 140 7.66 -0.24 11.33
C GLN A 140 7.68 1.05 12.18
N LEU A 141 8.03 2.20 11.57
CA LEU A 141 7.97 3.49 12.26
C LEU A 141 6.59 3.83 12.83
N LEU A 142 5.51 3.35 12.21
CA LEU A 142 4.14 3.56 12.69
C LEU A 142 3.76 2.55 13.78
N GLU A 143 4.25 1.32 13.72
CA GLU A 143 4.07 0.28 14.74
C GLU A 143 4.79 0.63 16.05
N ASP A 144 5.97 1.26 15.95
CA ASP A 144 6.77 1.67 17.11
C ASP A 144 6.15 2.85 17.89
N LEU A 145 5.15 3.54 17.33
CA LEU A 145 4.50 4.68 17.98
C LEU A 145 3.60 4.24 19.14
N GLN A 146 4.09 4.42 20.35
CA GLN A 146 3.29 4.34 21.57
C GLN A 146 2.38 5.56 21.72
N LEU A 147 1.19 5.52 21.10
CA LEU A 147 0.26 6.66 21.00
C LEU A 147 -0.04 7.34 22.35
N ASN A 148 -0.27 6.56 23.41
CA ASN A 148 -0.58 7.09 24.74
C ASN A 148 0.62 7.87 25.33
N ALA A 149 1.82 7.32 25.23
CA ALA A 149 3.03 7.97 25.74
C ALA A 149 3.33 9.26 24.97
N VAL A 150 3.21 9.21 23.63
CA VAL A 150 3.39 10.40 22.78
C VAL A 150 2.34 11.46 23.07
N ALA A 151 1.08 11.07 23.34
CA ALA A 151 0.03 12.03 23.69
C ALA A 151 0.33 12.79 24.99
N GLU A 152 0.79 12.08 26.03
CA GLU A 152 1.20 12.72 27.29
C GLU A 152 2.40 13.66 27.11
N GLN A 153 3.44 13.21 26.41
CA GLN A 153 4.60 14.06 26.07
C GLN A 153 4.18 15.33 25.34
N LEU A 154 3.27 15.22 24.36
CA LEU A 154 2.77 16.37 23.61
C LEU A 154 1.96 17.33 24.49
N ARG A 155 1.18 16.83 25.46
CA ARG A 155 0.42 17.68 26.40
C ARG A 155 1.37 18.53 27.25
N GLU A 156 2.47 17.95 27.73
CA GLU A 156 3.52 18.66 28.47
C GLU A 156 4.23 19.71 27.60
N GLU A 157 4.65 19.33 26.39
CA GLU A 157 5.34 20.25 25.47
C GLU A 157 4.47 21.44 25.05
N ILE A 158 3.16 21.24 24.91
CA ILE A 158 2.20 22.30 24.56
C ILE A 158 2.11 23.36 25.67
N ALA A 159 2.25 22.96 26.94
CA ALA A 159 2.22 23.90 28.07
C ALA A 159 3.39 24.90 28.01
N GLY A 160 4.58 24.43 27.63
CA GLY A 160 5.79 25.25 27.48
C GLY A 160 5.93 25.98 26.13
N SER A 161 5.21 25.54 25.09
CA SER A 161 5.35 26.06 23.73
C SER A 161 4.43 27.26 23.44
N LYS A 162 4.92 28.23 22.65
CA LYS A 162 4.17 29.40 22.18
C LYS A 162 4.18 29.50 20.63
N GLY A 163 3.25 30.30 20.08
CA GLY A 163 3.20 30.62 18.65
C GLY A 163 2.96 29.41 17.73
N GLN A 164 3.68 29.38 16.60
CA GLN A 164 3.51 28.39 15.54
C GLN A 164 3.87 26.96 15.99
N LYS A 165 4.88 26.80 16.87
CA LYS A 165 5.26 25.50 17.44
C LYS A 165 4.09 24.87 18.20
N ARG A 166 3.43 25.66 19.07
CA ARG A 166 2.24 25.22 19.81
C ARG A 166 1.12 24.78 18.86
N ALA A 167 0.86 25.53 17.79
CA ALA A 167 -0.17 25.18 16.81
C ALA A 167 0.14 23.85 16.08
N LYS A 168 1.41 23.57 15.78
CA LYS A 168 1.84 22.28 15.18
C LYS A 168 1.61 21.12 16.15
N LEU A 169 2.03 21.27 17.41
CA LEU A 169 1.86 20.26 18.45
C LEU A 169 0.38 19.95 18.71
N ILE A 170 -0.48 20.97 18.78
CA ILE A 170 -1.94 20.79 18.95
C ILE A 170 -2.53 19.99 17.78
N LYS A 171 -2.12 20.27 16.53
CA LYS A 171 -2.59 19.50 15.37
C LYS A 171 -2.18 18.03 15.45
N ARG A 172 -0.94 17.75 15.88
CA ARG A 172 -0.43 16.39 16.06
C ARG A 172 -1.17 15.65 17.17
N LEU A 173 -1.32 16.28 18.35
CA LEU A 173 -2.06 15.73 19.48
C LEU A 173 -3.50 15.40 19.08
N ARG A 174 -4.18 16.30 18.34
CA ARG A 174 -5.55 16.06 17.86
C ARG A 174 -5.66 14.81 16.98
N VAL A 175 -4.68 14.57 16.10
CA VAL A 175 -4.68 13.36 15.27
C VAL A 175 -4.49 12.12 16.15
N ILE A 176 -3.54 12.15 17.08
CA ILE A 176 -3.26 11.02 18.00
C ILE A 176 -4.48 10.71 18.88
N ASP A 177 -5.11 11.73 19.47
CA ASP A 177 -6.32 11.57 20.29
C ASP A 177 -7.46 10.91 19.49
N ASN A 178 -7.61 11.23 18.20
CA ASN A 178 -8.60 10.57 17.35
C ASN A 178 -8.27 9.08 17.11
N PHE A 179 -7.00 8.72 16.93
CA PHE A 179 -6.58 7.31 16.81
C PHE A 179 -6.85 6.56 18.12
N ILE A 180 -6.52 7.15 19.27
CA ILE A 180 -6.78 6.57 20.60
C ILE A 180 -8.30 6.39 20.80
N ALA A 181 -9.11 7.41 20.51
CA ALA A 181 -10.56 7.38 20.70
C ALA A 181 -11.26 6.34 19.81
N THR A 182 -10.74 6.10 18.61
CA THR A 182 -11.30 5.11 17.66
C THR A 182 -10.69 3.72 17.82
N ASN A 183 -9.66 3.57 18.66
CA ASN A 183 -8.83 2.36 18.76
C ASN A 183 -8.29 1.91 17.39
N ALA A 184 -8.10 2.85 16.47
CA ALA A 184 -7.51 2.60 15.17
C ALA A 184 -5.99 2.53 15.31
N ARG A 185 -5.36 1.65 14.52
CA ARG A 185 -3.91 1.51 14.56
C ARG A 185 -3.24 2.29 13.41
N PRO A 186 -2.17 3.07 13.67
CA PRO A 186 -1.52 3.87 12.64
C PRO A 186 -0.99 3.06 11.46
N GLU A 187 -0.49 1.85 11.70
CA GLU A 187 0.08 0.97 10.68
C GLU A 187 -0.94 0.51 9.63
N TRP A 188 -2.25 0.61 9.89
CA TRP A 188 -3.30 0.30 8.92
C TRP A 188 -3.34 1.26 7.72
N MET A 189 -2.65 2.38 7.79
CA MET A 189 -2.43 3.25 6.62
C MET A 189 -1.47 2.65 5.60
N VAL A 190 -0.77 1.56 5.95
CA VAL A 190 0.05 0.75 5.06
C VAL A 190 -0.69 -0.55 4.74
N LEU A 191 -0.89 -0.81 3.46
CA LEU A 191 -1.72 -1.91 2.96
C LEU A 191 -0.87 -3.16 2.70
N ASP A 192 -1.26 -4.28 3.29
CA ASP A 192 -0.74 -5.61 2.96
C ASP A 192 -1.60 -6.31 1.87
N ALA A 193 -2.83 -5.84 1.66
CA ALA A 193 -3.75 -6.37 0.67
C ALA A 193 -4.69 -5.28 0.13
N ILE A 194 -5.13 -5.43 -1.11
CA ILE A 194 -6.02 -4.48 -1.78
C ILE A 194 -7.34 -5.15 -2.16
N PRO A 195 -8.51 -4.58 -1.79
CA PRO A 195 -9.78 -5.11 -2.21
C PRO A 195 -10.01 -4.93 -3.72
N VAL A 196 -10.61 -5.94 -4.34
CA VAL A 196 -11.01 -5.93 -5.75
C VAL A 196 -12.51 -5.76 -5.84
N ILE A 197 -12.92 -4.65 -6.47
CA ILE A 197 -14.33 -4.33 -6.68
C ILE A 197 -15.02 -5.43 -7.52
N PRO A 198 -16.31 -5.73 -7.23
CA PRO A 198 -17.09 -6.70 -7.98
C PRO A 198 -17.08 -6.45 -9.51
N PRO A 199 -17.02 -7.51 -10.35
CA PRO A 199 -16.87 -7.38 -11.80
C PRO A 199 -18.01 -6.61 -12.47
N ASP A 200 -19.24 -6.68 -11.94
CA ASP A 200 -20.39 -5.98 -12.54
C ASP A 200 -20.34 -4.46 -12.34
N LEU A 201 -19.50 -3.97 -11.42
CA LEU A 201 -19.20 -2.55 -11.27
C LEU A 201 -18.05 -2.09 -12.19
N ARG A 202 -17.37 -3.03 -12.85
CA ARG A 202 -16.27 -2.79 -13.81
C ARG A 202 -16.43 -3.68 -15.05
N PRO A 203 -17.54 -3.55 -15.79
CA PRO A 203 -17.88 -4.47 -16.86
C PRO A 203 -16.89 -4.43 -18.03
N MET A 204 -16.83 -5.54 -18.74
CA MET A 204 -16.22 -5.67 -20.06
C MET A 204 -17.35 -6.06 -21.02
N VAL A 205 -17.65 -5.19 -21.98
CA VAL A 205 -18.78 -5.36 -22.91
C VAL A 205 -18.22 -5.61 -24.29
N GLN A 206 -18.72 -6.65 -24.96
CA GLN A 206 -18.40 -6.91 -26.35
C GLN A 206 -19.16 -5.92 -27.24
N LEU A 207 -18.43 -5.26 -28.14
CA LEU A 207 -18.95 -4.38 -29.17
C LEU A 207 -18.99 -5.12 -30.52
N ASP A 208 -19.69 -4.53 -31.48
CA ASP A 208 -19.71 -5.02 -32.85
C ASP A 208 -18.29 -5.09 -33.45
N GLY A 209 -18.06 -6.11 -34.29
CA GLY A 209 -16.74 -6.34 -34.90
C GLY A 209 -15.71 -6.97 -33.96
N GLY A 210 -16.15 -7.62 -32.87
CA GLY A 210 -15.26 -8.38 -31.97
C GLY A 210 -14.39 -7.52 -31.05
N ARG A 211 -14.67 -6.22 -30.96
CA ARG A 211 -13.99 -5.30 -30.04
C ARG A 211 -14.58 -5.43 -28.64
N PHE A 212 -13.80 -5.06 -27.63
CA PHE A 212 -14.27 -5.01 -26.24
C PHE A 212 -14.12 -3.59 -25.69
N ALA A 213 -15.20 -3.08 -25.09
CA ALA A 213 -15.14 -1.92 -24.21
C ALA A 213 -14.85 -2.38 -22.78
N THR A 214 -13.85 -1.80 -22.15
CA THR A 214 -13.40 -2.15 -20.81
C THR A 214 -13.35 -0.94 -19.90
N SER A 215 -13.79 -1.09 -18.66
CA SER A 215 -13.57 -0.05 -17.63
C SER A 215 -12.06 0.20 -17.39
N ASP A 216 -11.67 1.47 -17.25
CA ASP A 216 -10.30 1.91 -16.91
C ASP A 216 -9.75 1.21 -15.65
N LEU A 217 -10.62 0.89 -14.68
CA LEU A 217 -10.24 0.17 -13.45
C LEU A 217 -9.66 -1.22 -13.73
N ASN A 218 -10.13 -1.92 -14.77
CA ASN A 218 -9.60 -3.24 -15.11
C ASN A 218 -8.14 -3.14 -15.57
N ASP A 219 -7.77 -2.05 -16.24
CA ASP A 219 -6.39 -1.80 -16.65
C ASP A 219 -5.50 -1.48 -15.47
N LEU A 220 -5.98 -0.67 -14.53
CA LEU A 220 -5.25 -0.34 -13.29
C LEU A 220 -5.06 -1.61 -12.43
N TYR A 221 -6.11 -2.40 -12.21
CA TYR A 221 -5.99 -3.69 -11.51
C TYR A 221 -5.02 -4.64 -12.19
N ARG A 222 -5.07 -4.75 -13.53
CA ARG A 222 -4.14 -5.59 -14.30
C ARG A 222 -2.69 -5.16 -14.10
N ARG A 223 -2.41 -3.84 -14.09
CA ARG A 223 -1.07 -3.31 -13.81
C ARG A 223 -0.60 -3.73 -12.41
N VAL A 224 -1.43 -3.54 -11.39
CA VAL A 224 -1.11 -3.95 -10.01
C VAL A 224 -0.82 -5.45 -9.92
N ILE A 225 -1.70 -6.30 -10.48
CA ILE A 225 -1.51 -7.76 -10.46
C ILE A 225 -0.22 -8.17 -11.16
N ASN A 226 0.08 -7.59 -12.33
CA ASN A 226 1.29 -7.93 -13.08
C ASN A 226 2.56 -7.52 -12.33
N ARG A 227 2.59 -6.33 -11.73
CA ARG A 227 3.70 -5.85 -10.89
C ARG A 227 3.88 -6.71 -9.65
N ASN A 228 2.78 -7.04 -8.98
CA ASN A 228 2.79 -7.87 -7.78
C ASN A 228 3.32 -9.28 -8.04
N ASN A 229 2.84 -9.92 -9.12
CA ASN A 229 3.30 -11.25 -9.51
C ASN A 229 4.78 -11.24 -9.97
N ARG A 230 5.20 -10.16 -10.64
CA ARG A 230 6.61 -9.98 -11.03
C ARG A 230 7.50 -9.82 -9.80
N LEU A 231 7.10 -9.00 -8.83
CA LEU A 231 7.82 -8.82 -7.58
C LEU A 231 7.95 -10.13 -6.80
N ALA A 232 6.86 -10.87 -6.65
CA ALA A 232 6.87 -12.18 -5.97
C ALA A 232 7.87 -13.14 -6.63
N ARG A 233 7.88 -13.24 -7.97
CA ARG A 233 8.86 -14.05 -8.70
C ARG A 233 10.29 -13.59 -8.51
N LEU A 234 10.54 -12.27 -8.48
CA LEU A 234 11.87 -11.71 -8.25
C LEU A 234 12.39 -12.04 -6.84
N GLN A 235 11.51 -12.05 -5.84
CA GLN A 235 11.84 -12.46 -4.48
C GLN A 235 12.10 -13.97 -4.40
N GLU A 236 11.31 -14.79 -5.09
CA GLU A 236 11.50 -16.26 -5.16
C GLU A 236 12.86 -16.66 -5.75
N ILE A 237 13.34 -15.93 -6.76
CA ILE A 237 14.65 -16.19 -7.39
C ILE A 237 15.81 -15.46 -6.70
N LEU A 238 15.57 -14.78 -5.57
CA LEU A 238 16.57 -13.98 -4.85
C LEU A 238 17.30 -12.98 -5.77
N ALA A 239 16.53 -12.26 -6.60
CA ALA A 239 17.08 -11.24 -7.48
C ALA A 239 17.80 -10.13 -6.67
N PRO A 240 18.83 -9.48 -7.25
CA PRO A 240 19.55 -8.38 -6.59
C PRO A 240 18.63 -7.28 -6.05
N GLU A 241 18.99 -6.72 -4.89
CA GLU A 241 18.13 -5.76 -4.16
C GLU A 241 17.71 -4.57 -5.00
N ILE A 242 18.60 -4.03 -5.83
CA ILE A 242 18.31 -2.88 -6.71
C ILE A 242 17.10 -3.17 -7.61
N ILE A 243 17.02 -4.38 -8.16
CA ILE A 243 15.91 -4.81 -9.03
C ILE A 243 14.62 -4.96 -8.21
N VAL A 244 14.73 -5.56 -7.02
CA VAL A 244 13.60 -5.75 -6.10
C VAL A 244 13.04 -4.41 -5.63
N ARG A 245 13.89 -3.46 -5.23
CA ARG A 245 13.52 -2.10 -4.81
C ARG A 245 12.83 -1.34 -5.93
N ASN A 246 13.36 -1.42 -7.16
CA ASN A 246 12.70 -0.81 -8.31
C ASN A 246 11.31 -1.43 -8.57
N GLU A 247 11.15 -2.74 -8.43
CA GLU A 247 9.83 -3.38 -8.61
C GLU A 247 8.88 -3.08 -7.45
N LYS A 248 9.36 -2.97 -6.20
CA LYS A 248 8.59 -2.46 -5.04
C LYS A 248 8.10 -1.03 -5.30
N ARG A 249 8.98 -0.14 -5.79
CA ARG A 249 8.60 1.22 -6.20
C ARG A 249 7.54 1.19 -7.29
N MET A 250 7.71 0.40 -8.36
CA MET A 250 6.73 0.26 -9.43
C MET A 250 5.37 -0.29 -8.94
N LEU A 251 5.39 -1.17 -7.94
CA LEU A 251 4.17 -1.67 -7.30
C LEU A 251 3.46 -0.55 -6.52
N GLN A 252 4.19 0.22 -5.71
CA GLN A 252 3.66 1.39 -4.99
C GLN A 252 2.98 2.37 -5.97
N GLU A 253 3.64 2.68 -7.09
CA GLU A 253 3.10 3.57 -8.12
C GLU A 253 1.83 3.03 -8.80
N ALA A 254 1.80 1.72 -9.07
CA ALA A 254 0.63 1.09 -9.67
C ALA A 254 -0.58 1.13 -8.73
N VAL A 255 -0.35 0.99 -7.42
CA VAL A 255 -1.40 1.08 -6.41
C VAL A 255 -1.84 2.53 -6.20
N ASP A 256 -0.91 3.49 -6.18
CA ASP A 256 -1.23 4.92 -6.14
C ASP A 256 -2.16 5.28 -7.30
N ALA A 257 -1.84 4.85 -8.53
CA ALA A 257 -2.66 5.09 -9.71
C ALA A 257 -4.01 4.36 -9.68
N LEU A 258 -4.10 3.20 -9.03
CA LEU A 258 -5.38 2.50 -8.84
C LEU A 258 -6.32 3.31 -7.94
N ILE A 259 -5.80 3.86 -6.85
CA ILE A 259 -6.58 4.59 -5.85
C ILE A 259 -6.88 6.02 -6.33
N ASP A 260 -5.86 6.78 -6.74
CA ASP A 260 -5.94 8.19 -7.13
C ASP A 260 -4.93 8.50 -8.26
N ASN A 261 -5.38 8.35 -9.50
CA ASN A 261 -4.56 8.57 -10.70
C ASN A 261 -4.42 10.06 -11.00
N GLY A 262 -3.49 10.72 -10.31
CA GLY A 262 -3.13 12.13 -10.56
C GLY A 262 -2.44 12.80 -9.38
N ARG A 263 -2.63 12.26 -8.18
CA ARG A 263 -2.02 12.82 -6.94
C ARG A 263 -0.50 12.76 -6.90
N ARG A 264 0.14 11.88 -7.70
CA ARG A 264 1.61 11.76 -7.83
C ARG A 264 2.18 12.57 -9.01
N GLY A 265 1.39 13.41 -9.67
CA GLY A 265 1.83 14.17 -10.84
C GLY A 265 1.43 13.50 -12.15
N ARG A 266 2.37 12.80 -12.83
CA ARG A 266 2.11 12.24 -14.16
C ARG A 266 1.07 11.12 -14.10
N THR A 267 -0.07 11.35 -14.72
CA THR A 267 -1.17 10.41 -14.78
C THR A 267 -0.82 9.22 -15.68
N VAL A 268 -1.29 8.04 -15.28
CA VAL A 268 -1.26 6.86 -16.13
C VAL A 268 -2.31 7.03 -17.23
N VAL A 269 -1.85 6.99 -18.48
CA VAL A 269 -2.70 7.13 -19.67
C VAL A 269 -3.02 5.77 -20.31
N GLY A 270 -4.22 5.69 -20.90
CA GLY A 270 -4.66 4.56 -21.71
C GLY A 270 -4.22 4.69 -23.17
N ALA A 271 -4.71 3.77 -24.03
CA ALA A 271 -4.37 3.71 -25.45
C ALA A 271 -4.70 5.01 -26.23
N ASN A 272 -5.71 5.77 -25.78
CA ASN A 272 -6.12 7.02 -26.41
C ASN A 272 -5.41 8.26 -25.84
N ASN A 273 -4.28 8.09 -25.13
CA ASN A 273 -3.56 9.15 -24.39
C ASN A 273 -4.40 9.90 -23.34
N ARG A 274 -5.62 9.43 -23.04
CA ARG A 274 -6.46 9.95 -21.96
C ARG A 274 -6.00 9.36 -20.62
N PRO A 275 -5.97 10.15 -19.52
CA PRO A 275 -5.79 9.61 -18.19
C PRO A 275 -6.88 8.57 -17.87
N LEU A 276 -6.46 7.46 -17.26
CA LEU A 276 -7.36 6.42 -16.77
C LEU A 276 -8.11 6.94 -15.54
N LYS A 277 -9.41 6.65 -15.44
CA LYS A 277 -10.18 6.92 -14.21
C LYS A 277 -9.82 5.92 -13.11
N SER A 278 -9.42 6.43 -11.95
CA SER A 278 -9.14 5.68 -10.73
C SER A 278 -10.40 5.45 -9.87
N LEU A 279 -10.22 4.91 -8.67
CA LEU A 279 -11.29 4.72 -7.69
C LEU A 279 -11.82 6.02 -7.07
N SER A 280 -10.93 7.00 -6.88
CA SER A 280 -11.27 8.33 -6.33
C SER A 280 -12.06 9.22 -7.29
#